data_AF-A0A7K9SHP4-F1
#
_entry.id   AF-A0A7K9SHP4-F1
#
_cell.length_a   1.000
_cell.length_b   1.000
_cell.length_c   1.000
_cell.angle_alpha   90.00
_cell.angle_beta   90.00
_cell.angle_gamma   90.00
#
_symmetry.space_group_name_H-M   'P 1'
#
loop_
_entity.id
_entity.type
_entity.pdbx_description
1 polymer ?
#
loop_
_entity_poly.entity_id
_entity_poly.type
_entity_poly.pdbx_seq_one_letter_code
_entity_poly.pdbx_strand_id
1 'polypeptide(L)'
;SPGGAPSAPVTLCVLCVLKPPPARPRHVIFEDEVMPLRRPSSRVTTAKEGQKLGFRPVPSGLCPQSHADPDYVVRYPAIRSPQQREGYKGVFQDQLAEYTDLLQELRAMWQKLGKLKDLAFLEKQQRCEYLKKKLTHIKARIQEYDHDTTAYF
;
A
#
# COMPACT_ATOMS: atom_id res chain seq x y z
N SER A 1 -13.62 -57.86 -47.66
CA SER A 1 -13.17 -56.52 -47.24
C SER A 1 -14.22 -55.87 -46.36
N PRO A 2 -13.90 -55.50 -45.11
CA PRO A 2 -14.64 -54.46 -44.39
C PRO A 2 -13.70 -53.30 -44.06
N GLY A 3 -14.05 -52.10 -44.51
CA GLY A 3 -13.35 -50.86 -44.18
C GLY A 3 -14.31 -49.89 -43.51
N GLY A 4 -13.81 -49.23 -42.46
CA GLY A 4 -14.35 -47.97 -41.97
C GLY A 4 -14.97 -48.02 -40.57
N ALA A 5 -14.12 -47.85 -39.55
CA ALA A 5 -14.52 -47.28 -38.26
C ALA A 5 -14.79 -45.77 -38.41
N PRO A 6 -15.51 -45.15 -37.46
CA PRO A 6 -14.83 -44.24 -36.52
C PRO A 6 -15.36 -44.38 -35.07
N SER A 7 -14.51 -44.68 -34.08
CA SER A 7 -13.74 -43.78 -33.19
C SER A 7 -14.60 -42.88 -32.27
N ALA A 8 -14.42 -43.10 -30.97
CA ALA A 8 -15.24 -42.72 -29.81
C ALA A 8 -15.36 -41.21 -29.50
N PRO A 9 -16.37 -40.79 -28.72
CA PRO A 9 -16.35 -39.50 -28.03
C PRO A 9 -15.47 -39.54 -26.77
N VAL A 10 -14.52 -38.61 -26.70
CA VAL A 10 -13.70 -38.35 -25.51
C VAL A 10 -14.51 -37.64 -24.43
N THR A 11 -14.59 -38.27 -23.27
CA THR A 11 -15.08 -37.73 -22.00
C THR A 11 -14.39 -36.43 -21.64
N LEU A 12 -15.13 -35.32 -21.57
CA LEU A 12 -14.65 -34.07 -20.96
C LEU A 12 -15.30 -33.90 -19.58
N CYS A 13 -14.65 -34.49 -18.57
CA CYS A 13 -14.97 -34.28 -17.17
C CYS A 13 -14.26 -33.00 -16.71
N VAL A 14 -14.91 -31.83 -16.84
CA VAL A 14 -14.38 -30.59 -16.26
C VAL A 14 -14.92 -30.45 -14.84
N LEU A 15 -14.19 -31.05 -13.88
CA LEU A 15 -14.35 -30.68 -12.48
C LEU A 15 -13.86 -29.24 -12.33
N CYS A 16 -14.81 -28.34 -12.08
CA CYS A 16 -14.58 -26.96 -11.67
C CYS A 16 -13.81 -26.92 -10.35
N VAL A 17 -12.48 -26.88 -10.41
CA VAL A 17 -11.65 -26.59 -9.23
C VAL A 17 -11.71 -25.09 -8.98
N LEU A 18 -12.68 -24.68 -8.17
CA LEU A 18 -12.74 -23.35 -7.57
C LEU A 18 -11.45 -23.14 -6.77
N LYS A 19 -10.62 -22.19 -7.21
CA LYS A 19 -9.40 -21.78 -6.52
C LYS A 19 -9.77 -21.01 -5.24
N PRO A 20 -9.40 -21.48 -4.03
CA PRO A 20 -9.70 -20.78 -2.79
C PRO A 20 -8.84 -19.51 -2.60
N PRO A 21 -9.31 -18.51 -1.83
CA PRO A 21 -8.56 -17.27 -1.56
C PRO A 21 -7.37 -17.53 -0.61
N PRO A 22 -6.28 -16.75 -0.71
CA PRO A 22 -5.14 -16.91 0.19
C PRO A 22 -5.47 -16.42 1.61
N ALA A 23 -5.54 -17.35 2.55
CA ALA A 23 -5.55 -17.06 3.98
C ALA A 23 -4.16 -16.63 4.44
N ARG A 24 -4.05 -15.46 5.07
CA ARG A 24 -2.78 -14.96 5.61
C ARG A 24 -2.48 -15.64 6.96
N PRO A 25 -1.28 -16.22 7.17
CA PRO A 25 -0.87 -16.71 8.47
C PRO A 25 -0.53 -15.53 9.39
N ARG A 26 -1.00 -15.59 10.62
CA ARG A 26 -0.59 -14.68 11.71
C ARG A 26 0.65 -15.28 12.37
N HIS A 27 1.77 -14.56 12.31
CA HIS A 27 3.05 -14.97 12.88
C HIS A 27 2.95 -14.98 14.41
N VAL A 28 3.05 -16.16 15.01
CA VAL A 28 3.32 -16.34 16.43
C VAL A 28 4.83 -16.24 16.60
N ILE A 29 5.32 -15.16 17.22
CA ILE A 29 6.71 -15.11 17.67
C ILE A 29 6.74 -15.90 18.98
N PHE A 30 7.34 -17.09 18.93
CA PHE A 30 7.80 -17.82 20.09
C PHE A 30 9.31 -17.90 19.96
N GLU A 31 10.03 -17.04 20.68
CA GLU A 31 11.38 -17.37 21.10
C GLU A 31 11.38 -17.42 22.63
N ASP A 32 11.28 -18.68 23.04
CA ASP A 32 11.63 -19.25 24.32
C ASP A 32 13.16 -19.29 24.40
N GLU A 33 13.76 -18.38 25.16
CA GLU A 33 15.10 -18.54 25.74
C GLU A 33 15.04 -17.96 27.17
N VAL A 34 15.05 -18.85 28.15
CA VAL A 34 14.85 -18.57 29.58
C VAL A 34 16.15 -18.13 30.30
N MET A 35 16.09 -16.91 30.88
CA MET A 35 16.66 -16.47 32.20
C MET A 35 18.21 -16.26 32.33
N PRO A 36 18.75 -15.44 33.28
CA PRO A 36 18.10 -14.85 34.44
C PRO A 36 18.34 -13.36 34.80
N LEU A 37 17.33 -12.85 35.50
CA LEU A 37 17.24 -11.71 36.43
C LEU A 37 18.54 -11.34 37.17
N ARG A 38 18.98 -10.06 37.03
CA ARG A 38 19.63 -9.31 38.11
C ARG A 38 19.22 -7.83 38.10
N ARG A 39 18.39 -7.45 39.07
CA ARG A 39 18.43 -6.09 39.66
C ARG A 39 19.57 -6.06 40.68
N PRO A 40 20.22 -4.90 40.85
CA PRO A 40 19.95 -4.06 42.03
C PRO A 40 19.83 -2.57 41.63
N SER A 41 18.86 -1.81 42.13
CA SER A 41 18.80 -1.18 43.46
C SER A 41 19.98 -0.26 43.79
N SER A 42 19.64 0.99 44.15
CA SER A 42 20.49 2.05 44.71
C SER A 42 21.38 2.78 43.68
N ARG A 43 21.57 4.10 43.65
CA ARG A 43 21.51 5.14 44.68
C ARG A 43 21.27 6.49 44.00
N VAL A 44 20.43 7.32 44.61
CA VAL A 44 20.45 8.77 44.44
C VAL A 44 21.74 9.30 45.07
N THR A 45 22.54 10.06 44.31
CA THR A 45 23.60 10.90 44.87
C THR A 45 23.65 12.24 44.15
N THR A 46 23.39 13.26 44.97
CA THR A 46 24.15 14.51 45.09
C THR A 46 24.08 15.56 43.98
N ALA A 47 23.49 16.69 44.39
CA ALA A 47 23.60 18.02 43.84
C ALA A 47 25.04 18.46 43.52
N LYS A 48 25.17 19.21 42.44
CA LYS A 48 25.97 20.44 42.41
C LYS A 48 25.20 21.53 41.68
N GLU A 49 24.86 22.55 42.46
CA GLU A 49 24.44 23.86 42.01
C GLU A 49 25.63 24.62 41.41
N GLY A 50 25.39 25.32 40.30
CA GLY A 50 26.37 26.14 39.61
C GLY A 50 25.70 26.90 38.48
N GLN A 51 25.16 28.07 38.80
CA GLN A 51 24.43 28.97 37.92
C GLN A 51 25.36 29.57 36.84
N LYS A 52 24.96 29.51 35.57
CA LYS A 52 25.31 30.55 34.59
C LYS A 52 24.28 30.60 33.46
N LEU A 53 23.64 31.76 33.34
CA LEU A 53 22.70 32.16 32.31
C LEU A 53 23.23 31.79 30.92
N GLY A 54 22.59 30.81 30.30
CA GLY A 54 22.83 30.40 28.92
C GLY A 54 21.49 29.99 28.36
N PHE A 55 20.96 30.81 27.46
CA PHE A 55 19.74 30.56 26.71
C PHE A 55 19.66 29.09 26.29
N ARG A 56 18.59 28.39 26.69
CA ARG A 56 18.20 27.14 26.05
C ARG A 56 17.89 27.48 24.59
N PRO A 57 18.65 27.01 23.58
CA PRO A 57 18.05 26.85 22.28
C PRO A 57 17.11 25.65 22.46
N VAL A 58 15.82 25.93 22.47
CA VAL A 58 14.82 24.88 22.22
C VAL A 58 15.24 24.23 20.91
N PRO A 59 15.52 22.91 20.85
CA PRO A 59 15.81 22.27 19.58
C PRO A 59 14.64 22.51 18.64
N SER A 60 14.97 23.09 17.50
CA SER A 60 14.08 23.58 16.47
C SER A 60 12.96 22.60 16.12
N GLY A 61 11.77 23.16 15.90
CA GLY A 61 11.03 22.79 14.70
C GLY A 61 10.06 21.63 14.84
N LEU A 62 9.23 21.62 15.88
CA LEU A 62 7.85 21.17 15.67
C LEU A 62 7.06 22.26 14.95
N CYS A 63 7.53 22.69 13.77
CA CYS A 63 6.61 23.24 12.79
C CYS A 63 5.90 22.02 12.21
N PRO A 64 4.57 21.87 12.35
CA PRO A 64 3.84 20.90 11.55
C PRO A 64 4.24 21.20 10.11
N GLN A 65 4.92 20.26 9.44
CA GLN A 65 5.28 20.46 8.05
C GLN A 65 3.97 20.77 7.32
N SER A 66 3.82 22.03 6.91
CA SER A 66 2.75 22.52 6.05
C SER A 66 2.98 21.86 4.70
N HIS A 67 2.57 20.59 4.59
CA HIS A 67 2.61 19.88 3.33
C HIS A 67 1.45 20.43 2.50
N ALA A 68 1.73 21.51 1.77
CA ALA A 68 0.85 22.04 0.73
C ALA A 68 0.61 21.00 -0.37
N ASP A 69 1.54 20.06 -0.54
CA ASP A 69 1.46 18.98 -1.50
C ASP A 69 0.77 17.72 -0.94
N PRO A 70 -0.04 17.02 -1.75
CA PRO A 70 -0.61 15.74 -1.38
C PRO A 70 0.47 14.69 -1.04
N ASP A 71 0.18 13.81 -0.09
CA ASP A 71 1.15 12.81 0.42
C ASP A 71 1.73 11.91 -0.68
N TYR A 72 0.94 11.57 -1.70
CA TYR A 72 1.40 10.75 -2.82
C TYR A 72 2.39 11.48 -3.72
N VAL A 73 2.38 12.82 -3.78
CA VAL A 73 3.39 13.56 -4.53
C VAL A 73 4.74 13.41 -3.86
N VAL A 74 4.77 13.50 -2.53
CA VAL A 74 5.98 13.33 -1.71
C VAL A 74 6.48 11.88 -1.73
N ARG A 75 5.58 10.89 -1.69
CA ARG A 75 5.94 9.45 -1.67
C ARG A 75 6.42 8.90 -3.01
N TYR A 76 6.02 9.50 -4.11
CA TYR A 76 6.36 9.03 -5.46
C TYR A 76 7.06 10.15 -6.27
N PRO A 77 8.30 10.53 -5.91
CA PRO A 77 9.10 11.49 -6.69
C PRO A 77 9.51 10.93 -8.06
N ALA A 78 10.25 11.74 -8.84
CA ALA A 78 10.85 11.31 -10.11
C ALA A 78 11.68 10.03 -9.94
N ILE A 79 11.46 9.07 -10.84
CA ILE A 79 12.12 7.76 -10.80
C ILE A 79 13.56 7.91 -11.28
N ARG A 80 14.50 7.25 -10.59
CA ARG A 80 15.94 7.33 -10.88
C ARG A 80 16.56 6.00 -11.28
N SER A 81 15.81 4.89 -11.20
CA SER A 81 16.34 3.55 -11.50
C SER A 81 15.25 2.62 -12.04
N PRO A 82 15.64 1.59 -12.83
CA PRO A 82 14.68 0.63 -13.36
C PRO A 82 14.05 -0.24 -12.26
N GLN A 83 14.77 -0.51 -11.17
CA GLN A 83 14.22 -1.24 -10.02
C GLN A 83 13.15 -0.41 -9.30
N GLN A 84 13.37 0.90 -9.14
CA GLN A 84 12.39 1.80 -8.53
C GLN A 84 11.12 1.91 -9.39
N ARG A 85 11.28 1.96 -10.71
CA ARG A 85 10.16 1.91 -11.66
C ARG A 85 9.30 0.67 -11.47
N GLU A 86 9.92 -0.50 -11.35
CA GLU A 86 9.18 -1.76 -11.20
C GLU A 86 8.51 -1.85 -9.83
N GLY A 87 9.12 -1.27 -8.78
CA GLY A 87 8.45 -1.04 -7.51
C GLY A 87 7.20 -0.14 -7.64
N TYR A 88 7.30 0.94 -8.41
CA TYR A 88 6.15 1.83 -8.66
C TYR A 88 5.05 1.13 -9.44
N LYS A 89 5.40 0.27 -10.41
CA LYS A 89 4.41 -0.57 -11.11
C LYS A 89 3.70 -1.53 -10.16
N GLY A 90 4.44 -2.20 -9.27
CA GLY A 90 3.82 -3.10 -8.28
C GLY A 90 2.80 -2.36 -7.43
N VAL A 91 3.18 -1.20 -6.88
CA VAL A 91 2.25 -0.34 -6.13
C VAL A 91 1.07 0.10 -6.99
N PHE A 92 1.31 0.51 -8.24
CA PHE A 92 0.24 0.94 -9.13
C PHE A 92 -0.79 -0.17 -9.34
N GLN A 93 -0.35 -1.41 -9.56
CA GLN A 93 -1.25 -2.55 -9.75
C GLN A 93 -2.06 -2.85 -8.48
N ASP A 94 -1.40 -2.92 -7.32
CA ASP A 94 -2.07 -3.16 -6.04
C ASP A 94 -3.12 -2.09 -5.74
N GLN A 95 -2.79 -0.82 -5.98
CA GLN A 95 -3.71 0.28 -5.74
C GLN A 95 -4.80 0.42 -6.79
N LEU A 96 -4.53 -0.02 -8.02
CA LEU A 96 -5.55 -0.08 -9.07
C LEU A 96 -6.60 -1.16 -8.75
N ALA A 97 -6.19 -2.28 -8.17
CA ALA A 97 -7.11 -3.29 -7.66
C ALA A 97 -8.04 -2.69 -6.59
N GLU A 98 -7.48 -2.00 -5.59
CA GLU A 98 -8.28 -1.31 -4.55
C GLU A 98 -9.25 -0.30 -5.17
N TYR A 99 -8.80 0.50 -6.14
CA TYR A 99 -9.66 1.46 -6.83
C TYR A 99 -10.80 0.79 -7.59
N THR A 100 -10.53 -0.34 -8.24
CA THR A 100 -11.51 -1.08 -9.04
C THR A 100 -12.57 -1.71 -8.15
N ASP A 101 -12.17 -2.34 -7.05
CA ASP A 101 -13.08 -2.91 -6.06
C ASP A 101 -13.97 -1.82 -5.45
N LEU A 102 -13.37 -0.68 -5.08
CA LEU A 102 -14.10 0.44 -4.52
C LEU A 102 -15.10 1.05 -5.51
N LEU A 103 -14.75 1.12 -6.80
CA LEU A 103 -15.68 1.54 -7.85
C LEU A 103 -16.87 0.57 -7.98
N GLN A 104 -16.63 -0.74 -7.86
CA GLN A 104 -17.70 -1.73 -7.89
C GLN A 104 -18.64 -1.57 -6.70
N GLU A 105 -18.11 -1.38 -5.50
CA GLU A 105 -18.91 -1.08 -4.31
C GLU A 105 -19.71 0.21 -4.47
N LEU A 106 -19.09 1.27 -4.98
CA LEU A 106 -19.74 2.57 -5.19
C LEU A 106 -20.90 2.45 -6.20
N ARG A 107 -20.71 1.70 -7.28
CA ARG A 107 -21.76 1.38 -8.26
C ARG A 107 -22.90 0.60 -7.61
N ALA A 108 -22.59 -0.39 -6.77
CA ALA A 108 -23.60 -1.18 -6.08
C ALA A 108 -24.42 -0.32 -5.09
N MET A 109 -23.78 0.60 -4.37
CA MET A 109 -24.46 1.55 -3.50
C MET A 109 -25.38 2.49 -4.29
N TRP A 110 -24.94 2.99 -5.45
CA TRP A 110 -25.80 3.81 -6.32
C TRP A 110 -27.05 3.08 -6.81
N GLN A 111 -26.93 1.80 -7.13
CA GLN A 111 -28.11 1.00 -7.52
C GLN A 111 -29.09 0.80 -6.35
N LYS A 112 -28.61 0.78 -5.11
CA LYS A 112 -29.44 0.59 -3.91
C LYS A 112 -30.05 1.88 -3.35
N LEU A 113 -29.25 2.94 -3.28
CA LEU A 113 -29.64 4.23 -2.67
C LEU A 113 -30.29 5.18 -3.68
N GLY A 114 -30.27 4.85 -4.98
CA GLY A 114 -30.71 5.75 -6.03
C GLY A 114 -29.91 7.06 -6.01
N LYS A 115 -30.58 8.18 -5.68
CA LYS A 115 -29.97 9.52 -5.61
C LYS A 115 -29.63 9.99 -4.19
N LEU A 116 -29.91 9.18 -3.15
CA LEU A 116 -29.59 9.54 -1.77
C LEU A 116 -28.08 9.38 -1.53
N LYS A 117 -27.42 10.51 -1.24
CA LYS A 117 -26.00 10.53 -0.85
C LYS A 117 -25.90 10.26 0.64
N ASP A 118 -25.75 8.99 0.99
CA ASP A 118 -25.38 8.58 2.34
C ASP A 118 -23.94 9.04 2.68
N LEU A 119 -23.63 9.21 3.97
CA LEU A 119 -22.30 9.59 4.44
C LEU A 119 -21.24 8.56 3.99
N ALA A 120 -21.58 7.27 4.10
CA ALA A 120 -20.72 6.17 3.64
C ALA A 120 -20.46 6.21 2.12
N PHE A 121 -21.43 6.70 1.35
CA PHE A 121 -21.26 6.91 -0.09
C PHE A 121 -20.25 8.03 -0.37
N LEU A 122 -20.35 9.14 0.36
CA LEU A 122 -19.46 10.28 0.18
C LEU A 122 -18.01 9.95 0.56
N GLU A 123 -17.80 9.21 1.65
CA GLU A 123 -16.47 8.75 2.07
C GLU A 123 -15.82 7.85 1.01
N LYS A 124 -16.57 6.88 0.47
CA LYS A 124 -16.10 6.01 -0.62
C LYS A 124 -15.81 6.79 -1.90
N GLN A 125 -16.65 7.79 -2.22
CA GLN A 125 -16.40 8.68 -3.35
C GLN A 125 -15.08 9.46 -3.18
N GLN A 126 -14.84 10.03 -1.99
CA GLN A 126 -13.60 10.74 -1.69
C GLN A 126 -12.38 9.81 -1.79
N ARG A 127 -12.49 8.56 -1.33
CA ARG A 127 -11.42 7.56 -1.48
C ARG A 127 -11.14 7.21 -2.93
N CYS A 128 -12.17 7.06 -3.76
CA CYS A 128 -12.04 6.87 -5.21
C CYS A 128 -11.28 8.04 -5.86
N GLU A 129 -11.64 9.28 -5.54
CA GLU A 129 -10.97 10.47 -6.07
C GLU A 129 -9.50 10.55 -5.65
N TYR A 130 -9.21 10.23 -4.39
CA TYR A 130 -7.84 10.15 -3.88
C TYR A 130 -7.01 9.11 -4.65
N LEU A 131 -7.52 7.88 -4.76
CA LEU A 131 -6.83 6.79 -5.46
C LEU A 131 -6.62 7.14 -6.93
N LYS A 132 -7.61 7.73 -7.60
CA LYS A 132 -7.49 8.16 -9.00
C LYS A 132 -6.36 9.16 -9.20
N LYS A 133 -6.28 10.19 -8.35
CA LYS A 133 -5.19 11.20 -8.41
C LYS A 133 -3.83 10.55 -8.15
N LYS A 134 -3.74 9.71 -7.12
CA LYS A 134 -2.52 8.97 -6.77
C LYS A 134 -2.04 8.06 -7.91
N LEU A 135 -2.94 7.26 -8.48
CA LEU A 135 -2.65 6.37 -9.61
C LEU A 135 -2.19 7.16 -10.83
N THR A 136 -2.85 8.28 -11.14
CA THR A 136 -2.46 9.15 -12.25
C THR A 136 -1.04 9.67 -12.07
N HIS A 137 -0.70 10.13 -10.85
CA HIS A 137 0.65 10.60 -10.53
C HIS A 137 1.70 9.50 -10.67
N ILE A 138 1.46 8.32 -10.10
CA ILE A 138 2.39 7.18 -10.20
C ILE A 138 2.58 6.76 -11.66
N LYS A 139 1.50 6.70 -12.44
CA LYS A 139 1.56 6.38 -13.86
C LYS A 139 2.39 7.41 -14.63
N ALA A 140 2.20 8.70 -14.35
CA ALA A 140 2.97 9.76 -14.98
C ALA A 140 4.48 9.62 -14.69
N ARG A 141 4.86 9.34 -13.43
CA ARG A 141 6.26 9.08 -13.05
C ARG A 141 6.88 7.91 -13.82
N ILE A 142 6.14 6.82 -13.98
CA ILE A 142 6.58 5.65 -14.76
C ILE A 142 6.76 6.01 -16.24
N GLN A 143 5.80 6.73 -16.83
CA GLN A 143 5.83 7.11 -18.24
C GLN A 143 6.94 8.11 -18.56
N GLU A 144 7.19 9.08 -17.67
CA GLU A 144 8.28 10.05 -17.78
C GLU A 144 9.63 9.35 -17.82
N TYR A 145 9.87 8.41 -16.89
CA TYR A 145 11.09 7.61 -16.88
C TYR A 145 11.24 6.74 -18.15
N ASP A 146 10.15 6.14 -18.62
CA ASP A 146 10.18 5.32 -19.84
C ASP A 146 10.52 6.17 -21.06
N HIS A 147 9.94 7.37 -21.16
CA HIS A 147 10.23 8.31 -22.23
C HIS A 147 11.70 8.75 -22.21
N ASP A 148 12.18 9.19 -21.05
CA ASP A 148 13.57 9.60 -20.87
C ASP A 148 14.52 8.46 -21.21
N THR A 149 14.24 7.24 -20.74
CA THR A 149 15.07 6.07 -21.03
C THR A 149 15.09 5.79 -22.54
N THR A 150 13.95 5.86 -23.23
CA THR A 150 13.92 5.68 -24.69
C THR A 150 14.62 6.78 -25.47
N ALA A 151 14.80 7.98 -24.90
CA ALA A 151 15.50 9.07 -25.58
C ALA A 151 17.04 8.93 -25.55
N TYR A 152 17.58 8.10 -24.64
CA TYR A 152 19.02 7.86 -24.53
C TYR A 152 19.51 6.64 -25.33
N PHE A 153 18.62 5.94 -26.04
CA PHE A 153 18.92 4.80 -26.91
C PHE A 153 18.43 5.06 -28.34
#